data_AF-A0A951K8P9-F1
#
_entry.id   AF-A0A951K8P9-F1
#
_cell.length_a   1.000
_cell.length_b   1.000
_cell.length_c   1.000
_cell.angle_alpha   90.00
_cell.angle_beta   90.00
_cell.angle_gamma   90.00
#
_symmetry.space_group_name_H-M   'P 1'
#
loop_
_entity.id
_entity.type
_entity.pdbx_description
1 polymer ?
#
loop_
_entity_poly.entity_id
_entity_poly.type
_entity_poly.pdbx_seq_one_letter_code
_entity_poly.pdbx_strand_id
1 'polypeptide(L)'
;MPGTARLFIVGMMMAMMTLLAAVILHFVAASAIAGGSASALANAEMWAIQLEGVRRLAIAVYLLSIARGLATIVQVLRFQATRIREIAG
;
A
#
# COMPACT_ATOMS: atom_id res chain seq x y z
N MET A 1 13.80 -4.25 -16.65
CA MET A 1 13.60 -3.75 -15.28
C MET A 1 14.06 -4.82 -14.30
N PRO A 2 14.89 -4.49 -13.30
CA PRO A 2 15.24 -5.43 -12.23
C PRO A 2 13.97 -6.01 -11.59
N GLY A 3 13.97 -7.30 -11.25
CA GLY A 3 12.79 -7.95 -10.65
C GLY A 3 12.30 -7.26 -9.38
N THR A 4 13.22 -6.66 -8.62
CA THR A 4 12.94 -5.85 -7.42
C THR A 4 12.12 -4.59 -7.73
N ALA A 5 12.37 -3.93 -8.87
CA ALA A 5 11.62 -2.75 -9.29
C ALA A 5 10.18 -3.10 -9.69
N ARG A 6 9.97 -4.26 -10.32
CA ARG A 6 8.62 -4.73 -10.67
C ARG A 6 7.81 -5.09 -9.42
N LEU A 7 8.43 -5.81 -8.48
CA LEU A 7 7.79 -6.17 -7.21
C LEU A 7 7.42 -4.92 -6.40
N PHE A 8 8.25 -3.88 -6.42
CA PHE A 8 7.97 -2.58 -5.83
C PHE A 8 6.70 -1.93 -6.40
N ILE A 9 6.62 -1.79 -7.72
CA ILE A 9 5.49 -1.12 -8.39
C ILE A 9 4.19 -1.88 -8.13
N VAL A 10 4.22 -3.21 -8.30
CA VAL A 10 3.04 -4.05 -8.06
C VAL A 10 2.62 -4.00 -6.60
N GLY A 11 3.57 -4.05 -5.66
CA GLY A 11 3.29 -3.93 -4.23
C GLY A 11 2.62 -2.59 -3.86
N MET A 12 3.10 -1.48 -4.42
CA MET A 12 2.46 -0.17 -4.25
C MET A 12 1.04 -0.15 -4.82
N MET A 13 0.86 -0.61 -6.06
CA MET A 13 -0.45 -0.62 -6.73
C MET A 13 -1.46 -1.44 -5.93
N MET A 14 -1.07 -2.63 -5.50
CA MET A 14 -1.93 -3.51 -4.70
C MET A 14 -2.28 -2.88 -3.35
N ALA A 15 -1.31 -2.26 -2.68
CA ALA A 15 -1.57 -1.57 -1.42
C ALA A 15 -2.51 -0.37 -1.59
N MET A 16 -2.34 0.45 -2.64
CA MET A 16 -3.25 1.56 -2.93
C MET A 16 -4.66 1.08 -3.26
N MET A 17 -4.80 0.03 -4.07
CA MET A 17 -6.11 -0.56 -4.38
C MET A 17 -6.77 -1.16 -3.14
N THR A 18 -5.98 -1.76 -2.23
CA THR A 18 -6.49 -2.30 -0.97
C THR A 18 -6.98 -1.19 -0.04
N LEU A 19 -6.26 -0.06 0.03
CA LEU A 19 -6.72 1.11 0.77
C LEU A 19 -8.02 1.68 0.21
N LEU A 20 -8.12 1.81 -1.11
CA LEU A 20 -9.34 2.26 -1.77
C LEU A 20 -10.51 1.31 -1.48
N ALA A 21 -10.29 -0.01 -1.58
CA ALA A 21 -11.31 -1.01 -1.28
C ALA A 21 -11.76 -0.93 0.19
N ALA A 22 -10.83 -0.75 1.14
CA ALA A 22 -11.17 -0.58 2.55
C ALA A 22 -12.04 0.66 2.77
N VAL A 23 -11.75 1.77 2.09
CA VAL A 23 -12.58 2.99 2.17
C VAL A 23 -13.99 2.74 1.61
N ILE A 24 -14.10 2.11 0.44
CA ILE A 24 -15.41 1.77 -0.16
C ILE A 24 -16.23 0.90 0.79
N LEU A 25 -15.61 -0.12 1.41
CA LEU A 25 -16.29 -1.00 2.34
C LEU A 25 -16.78 -0.29 3.61
N HIS A 26 -16.06 0.73 4.10
CA HIS A 26 -16.56 1.57 5.20
C HIS A 26 -17.84 2.30 4.80
N PHE A 27 -17.90 2.87 3.60
CA PHE A 27 -19.11 3.55 3.11
C PHE A 27 -20.28 2.58 2.92
N VAL A 28 -20.02 1.37 2.40
CA VAL A 28 -21.04 0.33 2.28
C VAL A 28 -21.58 -0.05 3.65
N ALA A 29 -20.72 -0.31 4.63
CA ALA A 29 -21.14 -0.63 5.99
C ALA A 29 -21.95 0.51 6.62
N ALA A 30 -21.47 1.75 6.49
CA ALA A 30 -22.17 2.94 6.99
C ALA A 30 -23.55 3.11 6.33
N SER A 31 -23.65 2.89 5.02
CA SER A 31 -24.94 2.97 4.31
C SER A 31 -25.94 1.91 4.76
N ALA A 32 -25.48 0.68 5.04
CA ALA A 32 -26.33 -0.39 5.53
C ALA A 32 -26.87 -0.10 6.94
N ILE A 33 -26.03 0.49 7.80
CA ILE A 33 -26.43 0.92 9.15
C ILE A 33 -27.44 2.08 9.05
N ALA A 34 -27.15 3.09 8.23
CA ALA A 34 -28.06 4.22 8.01
C ALA A 34 -29.40 3.79 7.40
N GLY A 35 -29.39 2.73 6.59
CA GLY A 35 -30.57 2.09 6.02
C GLY A 35 -31.38 1.24 7.02
N GLY A 36 -30.98 1.17 8.30
CA GLY A 36 -31.73 0.49 9.35
C GLY A 36 -31.46 -1.01 9.48
N SER A 37 -30.37 -1.53 8.90
CA SER A 37 -30.02 -2.94 9.04
C SER A 37 -29.56 -3.26 10.47
N ALA A 38 -30.40 -4.00 11.20
CA ALA A 38 -30.08 -4.48 12.55
C ALA A 38 -28.87 -5.43 12.58
N SER A 39 -28.69 -6.24 11.53
CA SER A 39 -27.52 -7.12 11.43
C SER A 39 -26.23 -6.35 11.17
N ALA A 40 -26.28 -5.29 10.35
CA ALA A 40 -25.12 -4.43 10.11
C ALA A 40 -24.73 -3.67 11.38
N LEU A 41 -25.72 -3.16 12.13
CA LEU A 41 -25.49 -2.49 13.40
C LEU A 41 -24.89 -3.42 14.45
N ALA A 42 -25.41 -4.65 14.58
CA ALA A 42 -24.89 -5.64 15.52
C ALA A 42 -23.43 -6.03 15.26
N ASN A 43 -22.99 -5.96 14.00
CA ASN A 43 -21.62 -6.29 13.62
C ASN A 43 -20.72 -5.06 13.44
N ALA A 44 -21.22 -3.83 13.66
CA ALA A 44 -20.52 -2.60 13.29
C ALA A 44 -19.10 -2.50 13.89
N GLU A 45 -18.94 -2.93 15.15
CA GLU A 45 -17.64 -2.96 15.82
C GLU A 45 -16.66 -3.93 15.13
N MET A 46 -17.11 -5.15 14.82
CA MET A 46 -16.29 -6.14 14.11
C MET A 46 -15.86 -5.63 12.74
N TRP A 47 -16.76 -5.00 11.99
CA TRP A 47 -16.45 -4.39 10.69
C TRP A 47 -15.41 -3.28 10.83
N ALA A 48 -15.55 -2.40 11.82
CA ALA A 48 -14.59 -1.35 12.09
C ALA A 48 -13.19 -1.91 12.40
N ILE A 49 -13.10 -2.94 13.27
CA ILE A 49 -11.83 -3.58 13.63
C ILE A 49 -11.17 -4.24 12.40
N GLN A 50 -11.93 -4.98 11.61
CA GLN A 50 -11.40 -5.68 10.44
C GLN A 50 -10.92 -4.70 9.38
N LEU A 51 -11.71 -3.67 9.06
CA LEU A 51 -11.34 -2.69 8.05
C LEU A 51 -10.18 -1.79 8.51
N GLU A 52 -10.08 -1.49 9.81
CA GLU A 52 -8.92 -0.86 10.42
C GLU A 52 -7.66 -1.71 10.24
N GLY A 53 -7.76 -3.01 10.52
CA GLY A 53 -6.67 -3.97 10.34
C GLY A 53 -6.19 -4.02 8.89
N VAL A 54 -7.12 -4.14 7.94
CA VAL A 54 -6.83 -4.11 6.50
C VAL A 54 -6.13 -2.81 6.11
N ARG A 55 -6.61 -1.66 6.60
CA ARG A 55 -6.00 -0.36 6.29
C ARG A 55 -4.57 -0.27 6.81
N ARG A 56 -4.32 -0.67 8.06
CA ARG A 56 -2.98 -0.65 8.67
C ARG A 56 -2.01 -1.57 7.92
N LEU A 57 -2.46 -2.78 7.57
CA LEU A 57 -1.66 -3.71 6.79
C LEU A 57 -1.34 -3.14 5.41
N ALA A 58 -2.31 -2.56 4.71
CA ALA A 58 -2.11 -1.96 3.41
C ALA A 58 -1.13 -0.77 3.47
N ILE A 59 -1.22 0.09 4.49
CA ILE A 59 -0.23 1.15 4.74
C ILE A 59 1.17 0.55 4.94
N ALA A 60 1.30 -0.50 5.75
CA ALA A 60 2.60 -1.15 5.99
C ALA A 60 3.20 -1.73 4.69
N VAL A 61 2.39 -2.39 3.86
CA VAL A 61 2.82 -2.92 2.55
C VAL A 61 3.20 -1.77 1.61
N TYR A 62 2.47 -0.66 1.64
CA TYR A 62 2.78 0.52 0.83
C TYR A 62 4.14 1.12 1.21
N LEU A 63 4.38 1.34 2.51
CA LEU A 63 5.64 1.86 3.02
C LEU A 63 6.81 0.91 2.75
N LEU A 64 6.61 -0.40 2.94
CA LEU A 64 7.61 -1.40 2.60
C LEU A 64 7.96 -1.37 1.12
N SER A 65 6.95 -1.24 0.26
CA SER A 65 7.16 -1.14 -1.19
C SER A 65 7.99 0.12 -1.50
N ILE A 66 7.61 1.29 -0.98
CA ILE A 66 8.38 2.53 -1.16
C ILE A 66 9.84 2.36 -0.72
N ALA A 67 10.09 1.77 0.44
CA ALA A 67 11.44 1.53 0.93
C ALA A 67 12.26 0.67 -0.06
N ARG A 68 11.65 -0.35 -0.67
CA ARG A 68 12.30 -1.16 -1.72
C ARG A 68 12.54 -0.38 -3.01
N GLY A 69 11.62 0.49 -3.40
CA GLY A 69 11.80 1.40 -4.54
C GLY A 69 12.98 2.33 -4.34
N LEU A 70 13.05 2.99 -3.18
CA LEU A 70 14.17 3.86 -2.80
C LEU A 70 15.50 3.11 -2.77
N ALA A 71 15.55 1.90 -2.21
CA ALA A 71 16.76 1.07 -2.20
C ALA A 71 17.26 0.78 -3.62
N THR A 72 16.34 0.52 -4.55
CA THR A 72 16.69 0.28 -5.96
C THR A 72 17.24 1.55 -6.63
N ILE A 73 16.63 2.71 -6.38
CA ILE A 73 17.12 4.01 -6.88
C ILE A 73 18.53 4.29 -6.36
N VAL A 74 18.76 4.09 -5.05
CA VAL A 74 20.08 4.28 -4.43
C VAL A 74 21.14 3.40 -5.08
N GLN A 75 20.83 2.14 -5.39
CA GLN A 75 21.76 1.24 -6.09
C GLN A 75 22.12 1.77 -7.49
N VAL A 76 21.13 2.23 -8.26
CA VAL A 76 21.35 2.80 -9.60
C VAL A 76 22.20 4.07 -9.52
N LEU A 77 21.92 4.98 -8.58
CA LEU A 77 22.69 6.21 -8.39
C LEU A 77 24.13 5.92 -7.98
N ARG A 78 24.36 4.93 -7.11
CA ARG A 78 25.71 4.49 -6.73
C ARG A 78 26.49 3.97 -7.94
N PHE A 79 25.86 3.14 -8.76
CA PHE A 79 26.48 2.64 -9.99
C PHE A 79 26.84 3.78 -10.94
N GLN A 80 25.91 4.71 -11.19
CA GLN A 80 26.15 5.88 -12.04
C GLN A 80 27.28 6.75 -11.51
N ALA A 81 27.32 7.01 -10.19
CA ALA A 81 28.38 7.81 -9.56
C ALA A 81 29.77 7.17 -9.73
N THR A 82 29.89 5.85 -9.59
CA THR A 82 31.17 5.15 -9.84
C THR A 82 31.60 5.28 -11.29
N ARG A 83 30.69 5.07 -12.25
CA ARG A 83 30.99 5.17 -13.68
C ARG A 83 31.43 6.57 -14.10
N ILE A 84 30.84 7.62 -13.51
CA ILE A 84 31.26 9.00 -13.77
C ILE A 84 32.70 9.23 -13.30
N ARG A 85 33.08 8.67 -12.14
CA ARG A 85 34.46 8.78 -11.64
C ARG A 85 35.48 8.06 -12.52
N GLU A 86 35.11 6.92 -13.12
CA GLU A 86 35.97 6.17 -14.05
C GLU A 86 36.22 6.91 -15.37
N ILE A 87 35.29 7.79 -15.80
CA ILE A 87 35.44 8.57 -17.04
C ILE A 87 36.21 9.88 -16.79
N ALA A 88 36.12 10.41 -15.58
CA ALA A 88 36.76 11.67 -15.19
C ALA A 88 38.25 11.52 -14.80
N GLY A 89 38.72 10.29 -14.56
CA GLY A 89 40.14 9.96 -14.34
C GLY A 89 40.80 9.45 -15.61
#